data_AF-A0A7W5LVA9-F1
#
_entry.id   AF-A0A7W5LVA9-F1
#
_cell.length_a   1.000
_cell.length_b   1.000
_cell.length_c   1.000
_cell.angle_alpha   90.00
_cell.angle_beta   90.00
_cell.angle_gamma   90.00
#
_symmetry.space_group_name_H-M   'P 1'
#
loop_
_entity.id
_entity.type
_entity.pdbx_description
1 polymer ?
#
loop_
_entity_poly.entity_id
_entity_poly.type
_entity_poly.pdbx_seq_one_letter_code
_entity_poly.pdbx_strand_id
1 'polypeptide(L)' 'MKPGLIERTVYPIVPPRVDYALTELGCTLHDTIKALVVWTETNQAKIIAARRSYDERAGEKLW' A
#
# COMPACT_ATOMS: atom_id res chain seq x y z
N MET A 1 13.14 -14.41 -18.68
CA MET A 1 12.43 -14.14 -17.41
C MET A 1 12.40 -12.64 -17.23
N LYS A 2 11.22 -11.99 -17.26
CA LYS A 2 11.14 -10.54 -17.04
C LYS A 2 11.41 -10.22 -15.56
N PRO A 3 12.18 -9.18 -15.22
CA PRO A 3 12.32 -8.74 -13.84
C PRO A 3 10.94 -8.37 -13.30
N GLY A 4 10.64 -8.84 -12.08
CA GLY A 4 9.41 -8.50 -11.36
C GLY A 4 9.50 -7.12 -10.71
N LEU A 5 8.74 -6.90 -9.63
CA LEU A 5 8.76 -5.64 -8.87
C LEU A 5 9.94 -5.53 -7.91
N ILE A 6 10.56 -6.67 -7.56
CA ILE A 6 11.64 -6.77 -6.58
C ILE A 6 12.84 -7.45 -7.23
N GLU A 7 14.00 -6.82 -7.10
CA GLU A 7 15.29 -7.41 -7.39
C GLU A 7 15.88 -8.03 -6.11
N ARG A 8 16.54 -9.17 -6.27
CA ARG A 8 17.18 -9.92 -5.18
C ARG A 8 18.66 -10.08 -5.49
N THR A 9 19.51 -9.57 -4.60
CA THR A 9 20.96 -9.67 -4.73
C THR A 9 21.52 -10.57 -3.63
N VAL A 10 22.23 -11.63 -4.02
CA VAL A 10 22.89 -12.54 -3.09
C VAL A 10 24.36 -12.18 -2.99
N TYR A 11 24.83 -11.98 -1.76
CA TYR A 11 26.24 -11.79 -1.46
C TYR A 11 26.80 -13.08 -0.88
N PRO A 12 27.65 -13.81 -1.63
CA PRO A 12 28.23 -15.07 -1.19
C PRO A 12 29.40 -14.83 -0.22
N ILE A 13 29.11 -14.19 0.91
CA ILE A 13 30.02 -13.94 2.03
C ILE A 13 29.67 -14.86 3.21
N VAL A 14 30.51 -14.90 4.25
CA VAL A 14 30.19 -15.58 5.53
C VAL A 14 30.04 -14.52 6.63
N PRO A 15 28.89 -14.43 7.30
CA PRO A 15 27.63 -15.15 7.01
C PRO A 15 26.99 -14.65 5.70
N PRO A 16 26.26 -15.52 4.95
CA PRO A 16 25.65 -15.14 3.68
C PRO A 16 24.59 -14.05 3.90
N ARG A 17 24.57 -13.07 2.99
CA ARG A 17 23.63 -11.94 2.99
C ARG A 17 22.81 -11.92 1.71
N VAL A 18 21.55 -11.53 1.85
CA VAL A 18 20.66 -11.28 0.71
C VAL A 18 20.01 -9.92 0.91
N ASP A 19 20.13 -9.07 -0.11
CA ASP A 19 19.46 -7.77 -0.13
C ASP A 19 18.32 -7.79 -1.15
N TYR A 20 17.29 -7.02 -0.86
CA TYR A 20 16.12 -6.85 -1.71
C TYR A 20 15.92 -5.36 -2.01
N ALA A 21 15.65 -5.05 -3.27
CA ALA A 21 15.40 -3.69 -3.73
C ALA A 21 14.21 -3.67 -4.68
N LEU A 22 13.54 -2.52 -4.80
CA LEU A 22 12.56 -2.33 -5.86
C LEU A 22 13.28 -2.25 -7.20
N THR A 23 12.73 -2.90 -8.22
CA THR A 23 13.12 -2.63 -9.61
C THR A 23 12.58 -1.26 -10.03
N GLU A 24 12.98 -0.77 -11.20
CA GLU A 24 12.39 0.45 -11.78
C GLU A 24 10.85 0.34 -11.89
N LEU A 25 10.34 -0.83 -12.30
CA LEU A 25 8.90 -1.11 -12.32
C LEU A 25 8.29 -1.16 -10.90
N GLY A 26 9.03 -1.68 -9.92
CA GLY A 26 8.63 -1.63 -8.52
C GLY A 26 8.48 -0.21 -7.99
N CYS A 27 9.37 0.70 -8.40
CA CYS A 27 9.31 2.12 -8.03
C CYS A 27 8.06 2.82 -8.59
N THR A 28 7.66 2.54 -9.84
CA THR A 28 6.45 3.17 -10.41
C THR A 28 5.17 2.75 -9.67
N LEU A 29 5.10 1.49 -9.22
CA LEU A 29 4.02 1.03 -8.35
C LEU A 29 4.09 1.69 -6.96
N HIS A 30 5.29 1.81 -6.39
CA HIS A 30 5.49 2.48 -5.10
C HIS A 30 4.95 3.92 -5.13
N ASP A 31 5.19 4.67 -6.20
CA ASP A 31 4.68 6.03 -6.36
C ASP A 31 3.15 6.08 -6.40
N THR A 32 2.52 5.11 -7.08
CA THR A 32 1.06 4.99 -7.11
C THR A 32 0.48 4.70 -5.72
N ILE A 33 1.12 3.79 -4.96
CA ILE A 33 0.72 3.48 -3.59
C ILE A 33 0.90 4.71 -2.69
N LYS A 34 2.01 5.45 -2.83
CA LYS A 34 2.23 6.70 -2.09
C LYS A 34 1.14 7.73 -2.36
N ALA A 35 0.78 7.92 -3.64
CA ALA A 35 -0.29 8.85 -3.99
C ALA A 35 -1.63 8.47 -3.35
N LEU A 36 -1.93 7.17 -3.31
CA LEU A 36 -3.12 6.66 -2.62
C LEU A 36 -3.06 6.93 -1.11
N VAL A 37 -1.93 6.67 -0.46
CA VAL A 37 -1.73 6.94 0.97
C VAL A 37 -1.96 8.42 1.27
N VAL A 38 -1.32 9.32 0.53
CA VAL A 38 -1.46 10.78 0.72
C VAL A 38 -2.92 11.22 0.55
N TRP A 39 -3.61 10.68 -0.46
CA TRP A 39 -5.02 10.98 -0.67
C TRP A 39 -5.88 10.48 0.50
N THR A 40 -5.63 9.27 0.99
CA THR A 40 -6.35 8.70 2.14
C THR A 40 -6.12 9.51 3.40
N GLU A 41 -4.88 9.90 3.71
CA GLU A 41 -4.55 10.77 4.84
C GLU A 41 -5.28 12.11 4.74
N THR A 42 -5.25 12.74 3.55
CA THR A 42 -5.94 14.00 3.28
C THR A 42 -7.46 13.90 3.44
N ASN A 43 -8.05 12.74 3.14
CA ASN A 43 -9.51 12.55 3.17
C ASN A 43 -9.99 11.72 4.37
N GLN A 44 -9.13 11.44 5.36
CA GLN A 44 -9.44 10.54 6.47
C GLN A 44 -10.70 10.98 7.23
N ALA A 45 -10.87 12.28 7.49
CA ALA A 45 -12.05 12.81 8.16
C ALA A 45 -13.34 12.59 7.34
N LYS A 46 -13.28 12.75 6.02
CA LYS A 46 -14.42 12.50 5.11
C LYS A 46 -14.78 11.02 5.07
N ILE A 47 -13.77 10.15 5.05
CA ILE A 47 -13.96 8.69 5.09
C ILE A 47 -14.66 8.29 6.40
N ILE A 48 -14.22 8.82 7.55
CA ILE A 48 -14.82 8.56 8.85
C ILE A 48 -16.27 9.07 8.90
N ALA A 49 -16.54 10.27 8.40
CA ALA A 49 -17.89 10.82 8.34
C ALA A 49 -18.81 9.97 7.45
N ALA A 50 -18.35 9.61 6.25
CA ALA A 50 -19.09 8.74 5.34
C ALA A 50 -19.39 7.37 5.97
N ARG A 51 -18.44 6.81 6.74
CA ARG A 51 -18.63 5.57 7.47
C ARG A 51 -19.71 5.69 8.54
N ARG A 52 -19.67 6.74 9.37
CA ARG A 52 -20.69 7.00 10.40
C ARG A 52 -22.08 7.12 9.78
N SER A 53 -22.23 7.95 8.74
CA SER A 53 -23.54 8.11 8.09
C SER A 53 -24.04 6.82 7.44
N TYR A 54 -23.15 5.95 6.95
CA TYR A 54 -23.54 4.62 6.47
C TYR A 54 -24.03 3.73 7.61
N ASP A 55 -23.28 3.66 8.70
CA ASP A 55 -23.61 2.83 9.86
C ASP A 55 -24.92 3.30 10.53
N GLU A 56 -25.18 4.61 10.59
CA GLU A 56 -26.45 5.19 11.07
C GLU A 56 -27.64 4.75 10.21
N ARG A 57 -27.55 4.88 8.87
CA ARG A 57 -28.60 4.41 7.96
C ARG A 57 -28.79 2.89 7.99
N ALA A 58 -27.70 2.14 8.18
CA ALA A 58 -27.76 0.69 8.28
C ALA A 58 -28.42 0.26 9.59
N GLY A 59 -28.17 0.97 10.68
CA GLY A 59 -28.81 0.79 11.98
C GLY A 59 -30.29 1.14 11.95
N GLU A 60 -30.69 2.21 11.25
CA GLU A 60 -32.10 2.61 11.06
C GLU A 60 -32.94 1.58 10.29
N LYS A 61 -32.31 0.76 9.45
CA LYS A 61 -32.99 -0.22 8.60
C LYS A 61 -33.19 -1.58 9.27
N LEU A 62 -32.67 -1.77 10.48
CA LEU A 62 -32.64 -3.05 11.20
C LEU A 62 -33.70 -3.16 12.32
N TRP A 63 -34.57 -2.16 12.43
CA TRP A 63 -35.78 -2.13 13.27
C TRP A 63 -36.99 -1.66 12.45
#